data_AF-A0A090VFL4-F1
#
_entry.id   AF-A0A090VFL4-F1
#
_cell.length_a   1.000
_cell.length_b   1.000
_cell.length_c   1.000
_cell.angle_alpha   90.00
_cell.angle_beta   90.00
_cell.angle_gamma   90.00
#
_symmetry.space_group_name_H-M   'P 1'
#
loop_
_entity.id
_entity.type
_entity.pdbx_description
1 polymer ?
#
loop_
_entity_poly.entity_id
_entity_poly.type
_entity_poly.pdbx_seq_one_letter_code
_entity_poly.pdbx_strand_id
1 'polypeptide(L)'
;MKFKALLIITIIFFTSCEDKNPLEREALDKVNTLESLMEDAKNKSIDVTREETILWFSKEFLKFANWDESNKEATEKLFGYERYYADNKKQMAEELPDFERKKVIQILNKGIDDLKKELQGEIKRRPVNKVDWQNTKAANNMFVSNGKPSFPYDYFSKTVGQPLTNTDVYNDHLGAIFHGGENLYPVDHDRAINSFLLNEDGSFDEELMKELTSIPDTNIGFLIYWSMGIPEWVEEKEPEIRKGRSLFTGFDIDNPVARGLWLKLYAEQVSLLKVKRLRS
;
A
#
# COMPACT_ATOMS: atom_id res chain seq x y z
N MET A 1 26.72 7.10 -68.79
CA MET A 1 26.13 6.22 -67.75
C MET A 1 27.15 6.02 -66.64
N LYS A 2 26.94 6.61 -65.46
CA LYS A 2 27.79 6.39 -64.27
C LYS A 2 26.96 5.60 -63.25
N PHE A 3 27.35 4.36 -62.99
CA PHE A 3 26.77 3.51 -61.94
C PHE A 3 27.22 4.03 -60.57
N LYS A 4 26.25 4.39 -59.71
CA LYS A 4 26.51 4.62 -58.27
C LYS A 4 26.38 3.27 -57.55
N ALA A 5 27.46 2.83 -56.92
CA ALA A 5 27.43 1.71 -56.00
C ALA A 5 26.72 2.14 -54.70
N LEU A 6 25.68 1.40 -54.32
CA LEU A 6 24.95 1.58 -53.06
C LEU A 6 25.57 0.62 -52.03
N LEU A 7 26.23 1.17 -51.02
CA LEU A 7 26.80 0.43 -49.89
C LEU A 7 25.67 0.16 -48.88
N ILE A 8 25.26 -1.10 -48.74
CA ILE A 8 24.29 -1.53 -47.72
C ILE A 8 25.08 -1.85 -46.44
N ILE A 9 24.99 -0.96 -45.44
CA ILE A 9 25.47 -1.22 -44.08
C ILE A 9 24.39 -2.02 -43.37
N THR A 10 24.66 -3.29 -43.09
CA THR A 10 23.80 -4.15 -42.28
C THR A 10 24.17 -3.94 -40.80
N ILE A 11 23.36 -3.18 -40.07
CA ILE A 11 23.48 -3.04 -38.61
C ILE A 11 22.90 -4.31 -37.98
N ILE A 12 23.78 -5.18 -37.48
CA ILE A 12 23.39 -6.32 -36.65
C ILE A 12 23.14 -5.78 -35.24
N PHE A 13 21.88 -5.60 -34.88
CA PHE A 13 21.48 -5.42 -33.48
C PHE A 13 21.72 -6.75 -32.76
N PHE A 14 22.82 -6.84 -32.02
CA PHE A 14 22.97 -7.83 -30.96
C PHE A 14 21.95 -7.49 -29.88
N THR A 15 20.80 -8.16 -29.91
CA THR A 15 19.95 -8.27 -28.73
C THR A 15 20.72 -9.15 -27.75
N SER A 16 21.36 -8.54 -26.74
CA SER A 16 21.87 -9.31 -25.61
C SER A 16 20.66 -9.92 -24.92
N CYS A 17 20.44 -11.21 -25.15
CA CYS A 17 19.61 -12.00 -24.27
C CYS A 17 20.35 -12.03 -22.93
N GLU A 18 20.01 -11.11 -22.04
CA GLU A 18 20.56 -11.08 -20.70
C GLU A 18 20.11 -12.36 -20.00
N ASP A 19 21.07 -13.23 -19.69
CA ASP A 19 20.79 -14.51 -19.05
C ASP A 19 20.21 -14.24 -17.67
N LYS A 20 18.88 -14.39 -17.56
CA LYS A 20 18.17 -14.20 -16.29
C LYS A 20 18.79 -15.03 -15.18
N ASN A 21 18.82 -14.46 -13.98
CA ASN A 21 19.25 -15.14 -12.76
C ASN A 21 18.59 -16.55 -12.66
N PRO A 22 19.33 -17.62 -12.32
CA PRO A 22 18.77 -18.97 -12.26
C PRO A 22 17.55 -19.12 -11.34
N LEU A 23 17.52 -18.39 -10.22
CA LEU A 23 16.39 -18.37 -9.29
C LEU A 23 15.19 -17.60 -9.86
N GLU A 24 15.43 -16.53 -10.62
CA GLU A 24 14.34 -15.84 -11.34
C GLU A 24 13.72 -16.80 -12.37
N ARG A 25 14.55 -17.51 -13.14
CA ARG A 25 14.08 -18.51 -14.11
C ARG A 25 13.25 -19.62 -13.44
N GLU A 26 13.75 -20.19 -12.36
CA GLU A 26 13.02 -21.20 -11.58
C GLU A 26 11.69 -20.67 -11.05
N ALA A 27 11.66 -19.43 -10.53
CA ALA A 27 10.44 -18.79 -10.06
C ALA A 27 9.42 -18.61 -11.20
N LEU A 28 9.87 -18.17 -12.38
CA LEU A 28 9.01 -18.00 -13.56
C LEU A 28 8.44 -19.32 -14.07
N ASP A 29 9.24 -20.39 -14.08
CA ASP A 29 8.77 -21.73 -14.44
C ASP A 29 7.68 -22.23 -13.47
N LYS A 30 7.82 -21.92 -12.17
CA LYS A 30 6.81 -22.24 -11.15
C LYS A 30 5.56 -21.36 -11.28
N VAL A 31 5.69 -20.09 -11.65
CA VAL A 31 4.55 -19.23 -12.00
C VAL A 31 3.74 -19.87 -13.12
N ASN A 32 4.39 -20.26 -14.22
CA ASN A 32 3.73 -20.90 -15.36
C ASN A 32 3.05 -22.23 -14.96
N THR A 33 3.72 -23.02 -14.10
CA THR A 33 3.16 -24.26 -13.56
C THR A 33 1.89 -24.00 -12.75
N LEU A 34 1.91 -23.00 -11.87
CA LEU A 34 0.76 -22.65 -11.04
C LEU A 34 -0.40 -22.11 -11.90
N GLU A 35 -0.12 -21.26 -12.87
CA GLU A 35 -1.11 -20.74 -13.82
C GLU A 35 -1.83 -21.87 -14.60
N SER A 36 -1.06 -22.87 -15.08
CA SER A 36 -1.65 -24.05 -15.74
C SER A 36 -2.54 -24.86 -14.81
N LEU A 37 -2.12 -25.09 -13.56
CA LEU A 37 -2.93 -25.82 -12.58
C LEU A 37 -4.20 -25.07 -12.19
N MET A 38 -4.12 -23.74 -12.10
CA MET A 38 -5.28 -22.90 -11.83
C MET A 38 -6.32 -23.00 -12.94
N GLU A 39 -5.90 -23.11 -14.20
CA GLU A 39 -6.81 -23.32 -15.32
C GLU A 39 -7.51 -24.69 -15.22
N ASP A 40 -6.77 -25.75 -14.92
CA ASP A 40 -7.35 -27.08 -14.68
C ASP A 40 -8.35 -27.07 -13.50
N ALA A 41 -8.03 -26.34 -12.44
CA ALA A 41 -8.88 -26.19 -11.27
C ALA A 41 -10.18 -25.42 -11.60
N LYS A 42 -10.09 -24.31 -12.34
CA LYS A 42 -11.26 -23.56 -12.82
C LYS A 42 -12.17 -24.42 -13.68
N ASN A 43 -11.61 -25.23 -14.58
CA ASN A 43 -12.36 -26.18 -15.40
C ASN A 43 -13.11 -27.24 -14.58
N LYS A 44 -12.65 -27.52 -13.35
CA LYS A 44 -13.31 -28.39 -12.37
C LYS A 44 -14.14 -27.64 -11.33
N SER A 45 -14.38 -26.34 -11.53
CA SER A 45 -15.10 -25.47 -10.59
C SER A 45 -14.48 -25.42 -9.18
N ILE A 46 -13.15 -25.57 -9.08
CA ILE A 46 -12.39 -25.39 -7.85
C ILE A 46 -12.01 -23.90 -7.73
N ASP A 47 -12.20 -23.34 -6.53
CA ASP A 47 -11.85 -21.95 -6.21
C ASP A 47 -10.32 -21.79 -6.12
N VAL A 48 -9.78 -20.86 -6.93
CA VAL A 48 -8.34 -20.58 -7.03
C VAL A 48 -7.96 -19.20 -6.47
N THR A 49 -8.86 -18.53 -5.74
CA THR A 49 -8.62 -17.18 -5.21
C THR A 49 -7.33 -17.08 -4.37
N ARG A 50 -6.95 -18.17 -3.68
CA ARG A 50 -5.70 -18.23 -2.91
C ARG A 50 -4.48 -18.19 -3.83
N GLU A 51 -4.53 -18.94 -4.92
CA GLU A 51 -3.44 -19.00 -5.90
C GLU A 51 -3.29 -17.71 -6.69
N GLU A 52 -4.40 -16.99 -6.97
CA GLU A 52 -4.36 -15.64 -7.56
C GLU A 52 -3.52 -14.69 -6.69
N THR A 53 -3.66 -14.77 -5.36
CA THR A 53 -2.87 -13.97 -4.42
C THR A 53 -1.41 -14.40 -4.39
N ILE A 54 -1.14 -15.71 -4.43
CA ILE A 54 0.24 -16.24 -4.51
C ILE A 54 0.93 -15.73 -5.78
N LEU A 55 0.25 -15.80 -6.93
CA LEU A 55 0.78 -15.30 -8.20
C LEU A 55 1.02 -13.80 -8.18
N TRP A 56 0.07 -13.03 -7.64
CA TRP A 56 0.21 -11.59 -7.54
C TRP A 56 1.46 -11.21 -6.74
N PHE A 57 1.59 -11.72 -5.51
CA PHE A 57 2.78 -11.45 -4.68
C PHE A 57 4.07 -11.98 -5.31
N SER A 58 4.04 -13.15 -5.95
CA SER A 58 5.21 -13.70 -6.63
C SER A 58 5.70 -12.77 -7.73
N LYS A 59 4.77 -12.20 -8.53
CA LYS A 59 5.11 -11.27 -9.60
C LYS A 59 5.64 -9.94 -9.05
N GLU A 60 5.04 -9.39 -8.00
CA GLU A 60 5.52 -8.15 -7.37
C GLU A 60 6.91 -8.32 -6.72
N PHE A 61 7.13 -9.39 -5.94
CA PHE A 61 8.42 -9.61 -5.30
C PHE A 61 9.54 -9.97 -6.28
N LEU A 62 9.23 -10.54 -7.45
CA LEU A 62 10.23 -10.67 -8.52
C LEU A 62 10.62 -9.31 -9.11
N LYS A 63 9.68 -8.36 -9.24
CA LYS A 63 10.01 -6.98 -9.65
C LYS A 63 10.89 -6.31 -8.60
N PHE A 64 10.59 -6.48 -7.31
CA PHE A 64 11.38 -5.91 -6.22
C PHE A 64 12.79 -6.50 -6.19
N ALA A 65 12.93 -7.83 -6.27
CA ALA A 65 14.25 -8.47 -6.36
C ALA A 65 15.09 -7.96 -7.54
N ASN A 66 14.47 -7.78 -8.72
CA ASN A 66 15.17 -7.23 -9.89
C ASN A 66 15.57 -5.75 -9.69
N TRP A 67 14.74 -4.99 -8.99
CA TRP A 67 15.06 -3.61 -8.61
C TRP A 67 16.22 -3.58 -7.61
N ASP A 68 16.18 -4.38 -6.54
CA ASP A 68 17.23 -4.44 -5.52
C ASP A 68 18.58 -4.90 -6.11
N GLU A 69 18.56 -5.88 -7.02
CA GLU A 69 19.76 -6.33 -7.74
C GLU A 69 20.40 -5.22 -8.58
N SER A 70 19.56 -4.34 -9.15
CA SER A 70 19.99 -3.21 -9.98
C SER A 70 20.28 -1.94 -9.17
N ASN A 71 19.92 -1.90 -7.88
CA ASN A 71 19.98 -0.70 -7.03
C ASN A 71 20.69 -0.97 -5.69
N LYS A 72 21.72 -1.82 -5.69
CA LYS A 72 22.44 -2.29 -4.49
C LYS A 72 22.90 -1.16 -3.56
N GLU A 73 23.35 -0.02 -4.08
CA GLU A 73 23.77 1.13 -3.26
C GLU A 73 22.61 1.71 -2.42
N ALA A 74 21.40 1.77 -2.99
CA ALA A 74 20.21 2.22 -2.29
C ALA A 74 19.82 1.21 -1.19
N THR A 75 19.81 -0.07 -1.52
CA THR A 75 19.50 -1.16 -0.59
C THR A 75 20.52 -1.23 0.56
N GLU A 76 21.82 -1.08 0.28
CA GLU A 76 22.87 -1.01 1.31
C GLU A 76 22.64 0.18 2.26
N LYS A 77 22.29 1.34 1.71
CA LYS A 77 21.97 2.54 2.51
C LYS A 77 20.80 2.28 3.44
N LEU A 78 19.74 1.61 2.96
CA LEU A 78 18.56 1.27 3.76
C LEU A 78 18.89 0.34 4.92
N PHE A 79 19.67 -0.74 4.68
CA PHE A 79 20.16 -1.60 5.77
C PHE A 79 21.03 -0.85 6.78
N GLY A 80 21.73 0.20 6.35
CA GLY A 80 22.52 1.05 7.23
C GLY A 80 21.71 1.89 8.24
N TYR A 81 20.40 2.07 8.04
CA TYR A 81 19.56 2.82 8.98
C TYR A 81 19.17 2.03 10.23
N GLU A 82 19.17 0.70 10.16
CA GLU A 82 18.84 -0.16 11.28
C GLU A 82 20.12 -0.70 11.93
N ARG A 83 20.29 -0.42 13.24
CA ARG A 83 21.53 -0.71 13.97
C ARG A 83 21.92 -2.18 13.96
N TYR A 84 20.96 -3.09 13.85
CA TYR A 84 21.25 -4.54 13.83
C TYR A 84 21.80 -5.03 12.50
N TYR A 85 21.62 -4.28 11.42
CA TYR A 85 22.05 -4.64 10.07
C TYR A 85 23.23 -3.80 9.59
N ALA A 86 23.49 -2.65 10.23
CA ALA A 86 24.50 -1.68 9.81
C ALA A 86 25.89 -2.29 9.58
N ASP A 87 26.34 -3.20 10.45
CA ASP A 87 27.66 -3.85 10.32
C ASP A 87 27.74 -4.80 9.10
N ASN A 88 26.61 -5.39 8.70
CA ASN A 88 26.52 -6.37 7.61
C ASN A 88 25.80 -5.82 6.37
N LYS A 89 25.50 -4.51 6.32
CA LYS A 89 24.61 -3.90 5.31
C LYS A 89 24.98 -4.23 3.87
N LYS A 90 26.28 -4.29 3.56
CA LYS A 90 26.79 -4.61 2.22
C LYS A 90 26.50 -6.06 1.83
N GLN A 91 26.72 -6.99 2.78
CA GLN A 91 26.38 -8.40 2.57
C GLN A 91 24.86 -8.56 2.41
N MET A 92 24.07 -7.91 3.26
CA MET A 92 22.61 -8.03 3.20
C MET A 92 22.03 -7.46 1.90
N ALA A 93 22.55 -6.34 1.40
CA ALA A 93 22.15 -5.79 0.11
C ALA A 93 22.52 -6.71 -1.07
N GLU A 94 23.67 -7.39 -1.01
CA GLU A 94 24.07 -8.37 -2.03
C GLU A 94 23.17 -9.61 -2.03
N GLU A 95 22.76 -10.07 -0.84
CA GLU A 95 21.99 -11.30 -0.67
C GLU A 95 20.47 -11.12 -0.83
N LEU A 96 19.96 -9.88 -0.70
CA LEU A 96 18.51 -9.60 -0.68
C LEU A 96 17.77 -10.10 -1.94
N PRO A 97 18.21 -9.83 -3.19
CA PRO A 97 17.47 -10.26 -4.37
C PRO A 97 17.26 -11.78 -4.44
N ASP A 98 18.31 -12.54 -4.14
CA ASP A 98 18.27 -13.99 -4.15
C ASP A 98 17.48 -14.55 -2.97
N PHE A 99 17.51 -13.88 -1.81
CA PHE A 99 16.65 -14.21 -0.69
C PHE A 99 15.17 -14.08 -1.07
N GLU A 100 14.79 -12.97 -1.70
CA GLU A 100 13.42 -12.74 -2.16
C GLU A 100 12.98 -13.76 -3.21
N ARG A 101 13.81 -14.04 -4.22
CA ARG A 101 13.54 -15.07 -5.23
C ARG A 101 13.36 -16.45 -4.59
N LYS A 102 14.18 -16.82 -3.60
CA LYS A 102 14.00 -18.07 -2.83
C LYS A 102 12.69 -18.09 -2.07
N LYS A 103 12.24 -16.97 -1.51
CA LYS A 103 10.93 -16.86 -0.84
C LYS A 103 9.77 -16.95 -1.82
N VAL A 104 9.90 -16.37 -3.01
CA VAL A 104 8.94 -16.53 -4.12
C VAL A 104 8.85 -18.01 -4.53
N ILE A 105 9.97 -18.68 -4.75
CA ILE A 105 10.00 -20.12 -5.05
C ILE A 105 9.32 -20.93 -3.93
N GLN A 106 9.59 -20.59 -2.67
CA GLN A 106 9.00 -21.27 -1.51
C GLN A 106 7.47 -21.16 -1.49
N ILE A 107 6.91 -19.96 -1.71
CA ILE A 107 5.45 -19.77 -1.70
C ILE A 107 4.78 -20.40 -2.92
N LEU A 108 5.44 -20.35 -4.09
CA LEU A 108 4.94 -21.01 -5.31
C LEU A 108 4.91 -22.54 -5.16
N ASN A 109 5.97 -23.15 -4.63
CA ASN A 109 5.99 -24.59 -4.34
C ASN A 109 4.83 -24.98 -3.44
N LYS A 110 4.60 -24.22 -2.36
CA LYS A 110 3.49 -24.49 -1.46
C LYS A 110 2.13 -24.34 -2.15
N GLY A 111 1.93 -23.30 -2.96
CA GLY A 111 0.69 -23.09 -3.71
C GLY A 111 0.42 -24.20 -4.72
N ILE A 112 1.45 -24.62 -5.46
CA ILE A 112 1.39 -25.74 -6.42
C ILE A 112 1.01 -27.04 -5.70
N ASP A 113 1.65 -27.35 -4.58
CA ASP A 113 1.39 -28.57 -3.82
C ASP A 113 -0.02 -28.58 -3.23
N ASP A 114 -0.47 -27.47 -2.65
CA ASP A 114 -1.82 -27.37 -2.08
C ASP A 114 -2.91 -27.47 -3.17
N LEU A 115 -2.73 -26.84 -4.33
CA LEU A 115 -3.69 -26.92 -5.43
C LEU A 115 -3.73 -28.32 -6.06
N LYS A 116 -2.57 -28.99 -6.22
CA LYS A 116 -2.51 -30.38 -6.69
C LYS A 116 -3.29 -31.33 -5.79
N LYS A 117 -3.13 -31.21 -4.46
CA LYS A 117 -3.88 -32.01 -3.49
C LYS A 117 -5.37 -31.81 -3.60
N GLU A 118 -5.83 -30.59 -3.84
CA GLU A 118 -7.26 -30.33 -4.05
C GLU A 118 -7.77 -30.90 -5.37
N LEU A 119 -7.01 -30.74 -6.46
CA LEU A 119 -7.31 -31.32 -7.77
C LEU A 119 -7.40 -32.86 -7.75
N GLN A 120 -6.61 -33.49 -6.88
CA GLN A 120 -6.59 -34.93 -6.64
C GLN A 120 -7.67 -35.39 -5.64
N GLY A 121 -8.36 -34.46 -4.98
CA GLY A 121 -9.36 -34.75 -3.96
C GLY A 121 -8.80 -35.18 -2.61
N GLU A 122 -7.49 -35.03 -2.38
CA GLU A 122 -6.84 -35.34 -1.10
C GLU A 122 -7.23 -34.32 -0.01
N ILE A 123 -7.48 -33.07 -0.42
CA ILE A 123 -8.01 -32.03 0.43
C ILE A 123 -9.23 -31.37 -0.22
N LYS A 124 -10.07 -30.75 0.60
CA LYS A 124 -11.16 -29.90 0.13
C LYS A 124 -11.13 -28.58 0.89
N ARG A 125 -10.84 -27.49 0.20
CA ARG A 125 -10.77 -26.16 0.80
C ARG A 125 -12.15 -25.52 0.83
N ARG A 126 -12.37 -24.64 1.80
CA ARG A 126 -13.55 -23.77 1.79
C ARG A 126 -13.31 -22.65 0.77
N PRO A 127 -14.36 -22.21 0.06
CA PRO A 127 -14.24 -21.06 -0.83
C PRO A 127 -13.77 -19.82 -0.05
N VAL A 128 -12.97 -19.00 -0.69
CA VAL A 128 -12.57 -17.70 -0.18
C VAL A 128 -13.74 -16.74 -0.31
N ASN A 129 -14.09 -16.09 0.79
CA ASN A 129 -15.02 -14.95 0.76
C ASN A 129 -14.20 -13.68 0.65
N LYS A 130 -14.20 -13.06 -0.52
CA LYS A 130 -13.56 -11.75 -0.73
C LYS A 130 -14.27 -10.68 0.10
N VAL A 131 -13.51 -9.70 0.59
CA VAL A 131 -14.07 -8.53 1.24
C VAL A 131 -14.72 -7.68 0.16
N ASP A 132 -16.02 -7.42 0.28
CA ASP A 132 -16.69 -6.38 -0.50
C ASP A 132 -16.31 -5.03 0.10
N TRP A 133 -15.20 -4.46 -0.36
CA TRP A 133 -14.66 -3.21 0.18
C TRP A 133 -15.65 -2.06 0.10
N GLN A 134 -16.57 -2.08 -0.87
CA GLN A 134 -17.51 -0.97 -1.11
C GLN A 134 -18.73 -1.04 -0.20
N ASN A 135 -19.24 -2.25 0.05
CA ASN A 135 -20.46 -2.43 0.84
C ASN A 135 -20.21 -2.94 2.26
N THR A 136 -18.94 -3.13 2.66
CA THR A 136 -18.64 -3.54 4.04
C THR A 136 -18.98 -2.45 5.03
N LYS A 137 -19.73 -2.80 6.09
CA LYS A 137 -20.17 -1.87 7.12
C LYS A 137 -19.68 -2.31 8.50
N ALA A 138 -19.32 -1.34 9.34
CA ALA A 138 -19.12 -1.58 10.76
C ALA A 138 -20.47 -1.84 11.44
N ALA A 139 -20.56 -2.92 12.22
CA ALA A 139 -21.64 -3.23 13.15
C ALA A 139 -21.06 -3.36 14.57
N ASN A 140 -21.90 -3.64 15.57
CA ASN A 140 -21.54 -3.57 17.00
C ASN A 140 -20.15 -4.13 17.36
N ASN A 141 -19.79 -5.31 16.85
CA ASN A 141 -18.55 -6.01 17.18
C ASN A 141 -17.91 -6.70 15.97
N MET A 142 -18.27 -6.28 14.75
CA MET A 142 -17.81 -6.92 13.52
C MET A 142 -17.90 -5.97 12.33
N PHE A 143 -17.11 -6.26 11.30
CA PHE A 143 -17.37 -5.75 9.96
C PHE A 143 -18.25 -6.75 9.22
N VAL A 144 -19.27 -6.27 8.51
CA VAL A 144 -20.22 -7.11 7.78
C VAL A 144 -20.05 -6.86 6.30
N SER A 145 -19.71 -7.91 5.56
CA SER A 145 -19.51 -7.92 4.12
C SER A 145 -20.37 -9.03 3.51
N ASN A 146 -21.19 -8.72 2.50
CA ASN A 146 -22.14 -9.67 1.91
C ASN A 146 -23.01 -10.42 2.96
N GLY A 147 -23.44 -9.69 3.99
CA GLY A 147 -24.27 -10.23 5.08
C GLY A 147 -23.54 -11.17 6.06
N LYS A 148 -22.22 -11.31 5.96
CA LYS A 148 -21.40 -12.16 6.85
C LYS A 148 -20.31 -11.35 7.54
N PRO A 149 -19.85 -11.78 8.73
CA PRO A 149 -18.66 -11.21 9.35
C PRO A 149 -17.46 -11.29 8.40
N SER A 150 -16.72 -10.18 8.27
CA SER A 150 -15.47 -10.08 7.52
C SER A 150 -14.33 -9.60 8.41
N PHE A 151 -13.10 -9.89 7.97
CA PHE A 151 -11.87 -9.45 8.61
C PHE A 151 -11.04 -8.67 7.59
N PRO A 152 -11.28 -7.35 7.46
CA PRO A 152 -10.48 -6.51 6.57
C PRO A 152 -9.01 -6.53 6.96
N TYR A 153 -8.14 -6.38 5.96
CA TYR A 153 -6.68 -6.31 6.10
C TYR A 153 -6.15 -5.20 5.20
N ASP A 154 -5.03 -4.61 5.59
CA ASP A 154 -4.36 -3.57 4.82
C ASP A 154 -2.91 -3.37 5.31
N TYR A 155 -2.10 -2.60 4.59
CA TYR A 155 -0.73 -2.21 4.91
C TYR A 155 -0.66 -0.69 5.10
N PHE A 156 -0.27 -0.24 6.28
CA PHE A 156 -0.32 1.18 6.68
C PHE A 156 0.43 2.15 5.75
N SER A 157 1.51 1.71 5.10
CA SER A 157 2.38 2.57 4.27
C SER A 157 2.34 2.27 2.78
N LYS A 158 1.51 1.33 2.29
CA LYS A 158 1.43 1.06 0.84
C LYS A 158 0.90 2.26 0.04
N THR A 159 0.34 3.25 0.74
CA THR A 159 -0.56 4.28 0.25
C THR A 159 0.05 5.68 0.21
N VAL A 160 1.21 5.89 0.84
CA VAL A 160 1.81 7.22 0.99
C VAL A 160 2.14 7.78 -0.40
N GLY A 161 1.46 8.87 -0.76
CA GLY A 161 1.61 9.53 -2.06
C GLY A 161 1.00 8.78 -3.25
N GLN A 162 0.15 7.78 -3.01
CA GLN A 162 -0.57 7.05 -4.07
C GLN A 162 -2.08 7.35 -4.01
N PRO A 163 -2.71 7.70 -5.15
CA PRO A 163 -4.16 7.95 -5.19
C PRO A 163 -4.96 6.73 -4.71
N LEU A 164 -6.02 6.95 -3.94
CA LEU A 164 -6.90 5.87 -3.44
C LEU A 164 -7.56 5.06 -4.57
N THR A 165 -7.60 5.60 -5.79
CA THR A 165 -8.12 4.97 -7.00
C THR A 165 -7.09 4.11 -7.74
N ASN A 166 -5.83 4.03 -7.27
CA ASN A 166 -4.80 3.21 -7.89
C ASN A 166 -5.06 1.71 -7.63
N THR A 167 -5.59 1.00 -8.62
CA THR A 167 -5.94 -0.42 -8.51
C THR A 167 -4.74 -1.36 -8.38
N ASP A 168 -3.53 -0.91 -8.70
CA ASP A 168 -2.32 -1.70 -8.49
C ASP A 168 -1.93 -1.73 -6.99
N VAL A 169 -2.39 -0.75 -6.21
CA VAL A 169 -2.14 -0.63 -4.75
C VAL A 169 -3.37 -1.02 -3.92
N TYR A 170 -4.56 -0.58 -4.34
CA TYR A 170 -5.84 -0.84 -3.65
C TYR A 170 -6.58 -1.96 -4.36
N ASN A 171 -6.36 -3.19 -3.90
CA ASN A 171 -6.91 -4.41 -4.50
C ASN A 171 -7.10 -5.51 -3.44
N ASP A 172 -7.64 -6.65 -3.87
CA ASP A 172 -7.89 -7.79 -2.98
C ASP A 172 -6.61 -8.47 -2.45
N HIS A 173 -5.41 -8.12 -2.91
CA HIS A 173 -4.18 -8.76 -2.44
C HIS A 173 -3.51 -7.95 -1.33
N LEU A 174 -3.50 -6.62 -1.47
CA LEU A 174 -2.95 -5.69 -0.47
C LEU A 174 -4.00 -5.09 0.47
N GLY A 175 -5.29 -5.33 0.22
CA GLY A 175 -6.39 -4.63 0.86
C GLY A 175 -6.80 -3.37 0.09
N ALA A 176 -7.96 -2.81 0.43
CA ALA A 176 -8.45 -1.59 -0.18
C ALA A 176 -9.19 -0.68 0.81
N ILE A 177 -8.62 -0.50 2.01
CA ILE A 177 -9.13 0.42 3.03
C ILE A 177 -8.78 1.85 2.65
N PHE A 178 -9.77 2.73 2.55
CA PHE A 178 -9.55 4.14 2.23
C PHE A 178 -9.22 4.95 3.49
N HIS A 179 -8.33 5.94 3.33
CA HIS A 179 -7.89 6.81 4.40
C HIS A 179 -7.36 8.14 3.87
N GLY A 180 -7.15 9.14 4.74
CA GLY A 180 -6.63 10.46 4.37
C GLY A 180 -5.11 10.53 4.25
N GLY A 181 -4.51 9.61 3.48
CA GLY A 181 -3.04 9.47 3.33
C GLY A 181 -2.57 9.48 1.88
N GLU A 182 -3.42 9.93 0.95
CA GLU A 182 -3.14 9.96 -0.50
C GLU A 182 -2.10 11.02 -0.89
N ASN A 183 -1.88 12.03 -0.05
CA ASN A 183 -0.88 13.07 -0.26
C ASN A 183 0.42 12.79 0.51
N LEU A 184 1.51 13.43 0.05
CA LEU A 184 2.71 13.62 0.87
C LEU A 184 2.53 14.90 1.68
N TYR A 185 2.45 14.74 2.99
CA TYR A 185 2.22 15.84 3.91
C TYR A 185 3.53 16.18 4.65
N PRO A 186 3.68 17.41 5.16
CA PRO A 186 4.72 17.72 6.13
C PRO A 186 4.52 16.97 7.45
N VAL A 187 5.61 16.63 8.13
CA VAL A 187 5.62 15.72 9.29
C VAL A 187 4.73 16.19 10.45
N ASP A 188 4.60 17.50 10.65
CA ASP A 188 3.78 18.10 11.72
C ASP A 188 2.28 18.14 11.39
N HIS A 189 1.91 17.89 10.14
CA HIS A 189 0.52 17.79 9.67
C HIS A 189 0.31 16.65 8.67
N ASP A 190 0.86 15.48 8.99
CA ASP A 190 1.04 14.35 8.07
C ASP A 190 -0.27 13.65 7.62
N ARG A 191 -1.46 14.20 7.92
CA ARG A 191 -2.74 13.58 7.51
C ARG A 191 -3.78 14.66 7.18
N ALA A 192 -4.76 14.24 6.38
CA ALA A 192 -5.87 15.06 5.93
C ALA A 192 -6.69 15.76 7.05
N ILE A 193 -6.61 15.30 8.30
CA ILE A 193 -7.18 16.03 9.44
C ILE A 193 -6.06 16.45 10.37
N ASN A 194 -5.80 17.75 10.39
CA ASN A 194 -4.76 18.35 11.21
C ASN A 194 -5.17 19.79 11.60
N SER A 195 -4.43 20.39 12.53
CA SER A 195 -4.72 21.73 13.05
C SER A 195 -4.51 22.88 12.08
N PHE A 196 -3.79 22.65 10.99
CA PHE A 196 -3.41 23.67 10.00
C PHE A 196 -4.51 23.91 8.96
N LEU A 197 -5.60 23.15 9.01
CA LEU A 197 -6.81 23.41 8.21
C LEU A 197 -7.51 24.72 8.58
N LEU A 198 -7.11 25.40 9.67
CA LEU A 198 -7.71 26.63 10.17
C LEU A 198 -6.75 27.82 10.06
N ASN A 199 -7.25 28.90 9.49
CA ASN A 199 -6.63 30.22 9.49
C ASN A 199 -6.75 30.87 10.88
N GLU A 200 -5.97 31.93 11.12
CA GLU A 200 -5.96 32.67 12.39
C GLU A 200 -7.33 33.29 12.74
N ASP A 201 -8.09 33.75 11.74
CA ASP A 201 -9.46 34.25 11.90
C ASP A 201 -10.49 33.14 12.18
N GLY A 202 -10.03 31.89 12.19
CA GLY A 202 -10.80 30.68 12.37
C GLY A 202 -11.52 30.21 11.12
N SER A 203 -11.41 30.86 9.96
CA SER A 203 -11.92 30.30 8.71
C SER A 203 -11.14 29.02 8.34
N PHE A 204 -11.74 28.16 7.52
CA PHE A 204 -11.04 26.99 6.99
C PHE A 204 -10.23 27.38 5.75
N ASP A 205 -9.03 26.85 5.63
CA ASP A 205 -8.25 26.94 4.41
C ASP A 205 -8.89 26.03 3.34
N GLU A 206 -9.51 26.62 2.32
CA GLU A 206 -10.22 25.87 1.28
C GLU A 206 -9.31 24.98 0.44
N GLU A 207 -8.02 25.32 0.31
CA GLU A 207 -7.06 24.51 -0.43
C GLU A 207 -6.69 23.27 0.37
N LEU A 208 -6.32 23.43 1.65
CA LEU A 208 -6.01 22.30 2.53
C LEU A 208 -7.25 21.44 2.81
N MET A 209 -8.44 22.02 2.87
CA MET A 209 -9.68 21.26 3.01
C MET A 209 -9.98 20.32 1.82
N LYS A 210 -9.35 20.54 0.65
CA LYS A 210 -9.44 19.57 -0.47
C LYS A 210 -8.88 18.23 -0.07
N GLU A 211 -7.82 18.17 0.73
CA GLU A 211 -7.18 16.92 1.16
C GLU A 211 -8.12 16.02 1.99
N LEU A 212 -9.10 16.62 2.67
CA LEU A 212 -10.13 15.89 3.43
C LEU A 212 -11.37 15.61 2.56
N THR A 213 -11.76 16.57 1.74
CA THR A 213 -13.00 16.49 0.97
C THR A 213 -12.87 15.63 -0.29
N SER A 214 -11.69 15.54 -0.89
CA SER A 214 -11.38 14.71 -2.07
C SER A 214 -11.42 13.21 -1.80
N ILE A 215 -11.20 12.80 -0.55
CA ILE A 215 -11.16 11.40 -0.15
C ILE A 215 -12.46 10.71 -0.60
N PRO A 216 -12.40 9.73 -1.51
CA PRO A 216 -13.58 9.01 -1.95
C PRO A 216 -14.22 8.24 -0.79
N ASP A 217 -15.54 8.10 -0.83
CA ASP A 217 -16.33 7.35 0.16
C ASP A 217 -16.79 5.98 -0.36
N THR A 218 -16.20 5.51 -1.46
CA THR A 218 -16.62 4.29 -2.14
C THR A 218 -16.18 3.02 -1.44
N ASN A 219 -15.16 3.06 -0.57
CA ASN A 219 -14.67 1.89 0.17
C ASN A 219 -14.76 2.13 1.68
N ILE A 220 -14.82 1.04 2.45
CA ILE A 220 -14.60 1.06 3.89
C ILE A 220 -13.26 1.74 4.21
N GLY A 221 -13.25 2.54 5.27
CA GLY A 221 -12.12 3.40 5.57
C GLY A 221 -12.11 3.96 6.98
N PHE A 222 -11.07 4.72 7.27
CA PHE A 222 -10.93 5.48 8.50
C PHE A 222 -10.20 6.80 8.24
N LEU A 223 -10.39 7.77 9.13
CA LEU A 223 -9.66 9.03 9.12
C LEU A 223 -8.78 9.11 10.37
N ILE A 224 -7.56 9.58 10.21
CA ILE A 224 -6.62 9.83 11.31
C ILE A 224 -6.61 11.32 11.60
N TYR A 225 -6.73 11.68 12.87
CA TYR A 225 -6.45 13.02 13.36
C TYR A 225 -4.96 13.11 13.68
N TRP A 226 -4.25 13.96 12.95
CA TRP A 226 -2.83 14.17 13.17
C TRP A 226 -2.59 15.33 14.13
N SER A 227 -2.22 14.99 15.36
CA SER A 227 -2.11 15.93 16.47
C SER A 227 -0.67 16.30 16.81
N MET A 228 0.31 16.03 15.95
CA MET A 228 1.73 16.32 16.23
C MET A 228 2.10 17.80 16.10
N GLY A 229 1.36 18.56 15.30
CA GLY A 229 1.60 19.99 15.09
C GLY A 229 0.51 20.87 15.68
N ILE A 230 0.81 22.16 15.71
CA ILE A 230 -0.11 23.27 15.95
C ILE A 230 0.40 24.44 15.10
N PRO A 231 -0.46 25.26 14.46
CA PRO A 231 0.00 26.36 13.62
C PRO A 231 0.77 27.41 14.41
N GLU A 232 1.74 28.07 13.76
CA GLU A 232 2.59 29.10 14.38
C GLU A 232 1.76 30.25 14.99
N TRP A 233 0.70 30.69 14.30
CA TRP A 233 -0.20 31.75 14.80
C TRP A 233 -0.88 31.39 16.14
N VAL A 234 -1.07 30.09 16.42
CA VAL A 234 -1.59 29.63 17.71
C VAL A 234 -0.53 29.78 18.81
N GLU A 235 0.72 29.48 18.49
CA GLU A 235 1.85 29.66 19.43
C GLU A 235 2.10 31.12 19.75
N GLU A 236 2.00 32.00 18.76
CA GLU A 236 2.12 33.45 18.97
C GLU A 236 1.03 33.98 19.90
N LYS A 237 -0.19 33.45 19.78
CA LYS A 237 -1.34 33.81 20.61
C LYS A 237 -1.29 33.19 22.02
N GLU A 238 -0.76 31.98 22.12
CA GLU A 238 -0.66 31.21 23.37
C GLU A 238 0.73 30.56 23.47
N PRO A 239 1.72 31.29 24.01
CA PRO A 239 3.10 30.80 24.06
C PRO A 239 3.29 29.52 24.90
N GLU A 240 2.33 29.18 25.76
CA GLU A 240 2.38 27.97 26.57
C GLU A 240 1.71 26.76 25.90
N ILE A 241 1.17 26.91 24.68
CA ILE A 241 0.40 25.88 23.97
C ILE A 241 1.14 24.55 23.80
N ARG A 242 2.48 24.54 23.85
CA ARG A 242 3.32 23.33 23.70
C ARG A 242 3.78 22.72 25.03
N LYS A 243 3.45 23.30 26.18
CA LYS A 243 3.85 22.74 27.48
C LYS A 243 3.17 21.39 27.70
N GLY A 244 3.93 20.39 28.16
CA GLY A 244 3.38 19.05 28.41
C GLY A 244 3.13 18.20 27.15
N ARG A 245 3.56 18.66 25.96
CA ARG A 245 3.46 17.89 24.71
C ARG A 245 4.20 16.55 24.79
N SER A 246 3.78 15.60 23.93
CA SER A 246 4.43 14.31 23.71
C SER A 246 4.76 14.11 22.22
N LEU A 247 5.34 12.96 21.88
CA LEU A 247 5.74 12.65 20.50
C LEU A 247 4.57 12.73 19.50
N PHE A 248 3.39 12.24 19.87
CA PHE A 248 2.21 12.18 18.99
C PHE A 248 1.13 13.23 19.32
N THR A 249 1.43 14.13 20.26
CA THR A 249 0.53 15.21 20.67
C THR A 249 1.36 16.46 20.92
N GLY A 250 1.39 17.36 19.94
CA GLY A 250 2.32 18.48 19.86
C GLY A 250 1.97 19.71 20.69
N PHE A 251 0.85 19.67 21.41
CA PHE A 251 0.27 20.77 22.19
C PHE A 251 -0.34 20.26 23.50
N ASP A 252 -0.64 21.18 24.41
CA ASP A 252 -1.37 20.96 25.64
C ASP A 252 -2.87 20.73 25.33
N ILE A 253 -3.36 19.53 25.61
CA ILE A 253 -4.75 19.14 25.36
C ILE A 253 -5.75 19.84 26.30
N ASP A 254 -5.28 20.34 27.44
CA ASP A 254 -6.10 21.07 28.41
C ASP A 254 -6.16 22.57 28.10
N ASN A 255 -5.26 23.07 27.24
CA ASN A 255 -5.23 24.47 26.84
C ASN A 255 -6.53 24.87 26.11
N PRO A 256 -7.25 25.92 26.58
CA PRO A 256 -8.50 26.35 25.97
C PRO A 256 -8.41 26.72 24.48
N VAL A 257 -7.26 27.25 24.02
CA VAL A 257 -7.04 27.62 22.62
C VAL A 257 -6.92 26.37 21.76
N ALA A 258 -6.13 25.36 22.17
CA ALA A 258 -6.04 24.08 21.49
C ALA A 258 -7.42 23.40 21.42
N ARG A 259 -8.15 23.36 22.54
CA ARG A 259 -9.49 22.76 22.59
C ARG A 259 -10.46 23.46 21.64
N GLY A 260 -10.46 24.78 21.61
CA GLY A 260 -11.31 25.57 20.70
C GLY A 260 -11.03 25.26 19.23
N LEU A 261 -9.75 25.19 18.87
CA LEU A 261 -9.30 24.84 17.53
C LEU A 261 -9.78 23.44 17.11
N TRP A 262 -9.49 22.42 17.92
CA TRP A 262 -9.87 21.04 17.60
C TRP A 262 -11.37 20.80 17.63
N LEU A 263 -12.13 21.46 18.52
CA LEU A 263 -13.60 21.40 18.51
C LEU A 263 -14.19 21.89 17.19
N LYS A 264 -13.62 22.95 16.60
CA LYS A 264 -14.06 23.47 15.31
C LYS A 264 -13.78 22.47 14.18
N LEU A 265 -12.59 21.85 14.18
CA LEU A 265 -12.24 20.79 13.22
C LEU A 265 -13.18 19.58 13.32
N TYR A 266 -13.45 19.11 14.54
CA TYR A 266 -14.37 17.99 14.78
C TYR A 266 -15.78 18.30 14.29
N ALA A 267 -16.29 19.52 14.56
CA ALA A 267 -17.62 19.92 14.13
C ALA A 267 -17.76 19.91 12.60
N GLU A 268 -16.77 20.47 11.89
CA GLU A 268 -16.77 20.50 10.43
C GLU A 268 -16.66 19.10 9.83
N GLN A 269 -15.75 18.27 10.34
CA GLN A 269 -15.58 16.92 9.83
C GLN A 269 -16.83 16.04 10.07
N VAL A 270 -17.53 16.19 11.21
CA VAL A 270 -18.82 15.54 11.43
C VAL A 270 -19.87 16.03 10.43
N SER A 271 -19.88 17.32 10.08
CA SER A 271 -20.75 17.88 9.04
C SER A 271 -20.49 17.19 7.68
N LEU A 272 -19.22 17.14 7.26
CA LEU A 272 -18.80 16.51 6.00
C LEU A 272 -19.16 15.01 5.94
N LEU A 273 -18.94 14.26 7.02
CA LEU A 273 -19.26 12.84 7.09
C LEU A 273 -20.77 12.58 7.02
N LYS A 274 -21.59 13.43 7.62
CA LYS A 274 -23.06 13.34 7.49
C LYS A 274 -23.51 13.58 6.06
N VAL A 275 -22.92 14.58 5.38
CA VAL A 275 -23.24 14.87 3.97
C VAL A 275 -22.86 13.68 3.07
N LYS A 276 -21.68 13.07 3.27
CA LYS A 276 -21.27 11.88 2.50
C LYS A 276 -22.22 10.70 2.71
N ARG A 277 -22.58 10.39 3.96
CA ARG A 277 -23.56 9.32 4.29
C ARG A 277 -24.98 9.55 3.75
N LEU A 278 -25.40 10.79 3.50
CA LEU A 278 -26.71 11.08 2.90
C LEU A 278 -26.74 10.90 1.38
N ARG A 279 -25.56 10.83 0.74
CA ARG A 279 -25.41 10.63 -0.71
C ARG A 279 -25.24 9.16 -1.11
N SER A 280 -24.90 8.29 -0.16
CA SER A 280 -24.76 6.83 -0.29
C SER A 280 -26.05 6.08 0.02
#